data_AF-A0A2S2PHE5-F1
#
_entry.id   AF-A0A2S2PHE5-F1
#
_cell.length_a   1.000
_cell.length_b   1.000
_cell.length_c   1.000
_cell.angle_alpha   90.00
_cell.angle_beta   90.00
_cell.angle_gamma   90.00
#
_symmetry.space_group_name_H-M   'P 1'
#
loop_
_entity.id
_entity.type
_entity.pdbx_description
1 polymer ?
#
loop_
_entity_poly.entity_id
_entity_poly.type
_entity_poly.pdbx_seq_one_letter_code
_entity_poly.pdbx_strand_id
1 'polypeptide(L)'
;MELHEIVDNKEFKTNQNENFLLVNSKETNIVGFSTLSNLKVLCNSDTIFVDGTLKSCPILYHQLFTVHCTINQSYVPLVYILLPSKTTQCYLQAFQHLVIECKKK
;
A
#
# COMPACT_ATOMS: atom_id res chain seq x y z
N MET A 1 -17.67 -1.26 6.11
CA MET A 1 -18.45 -0.35 5.24
C MET A 1 -18.16 1.09 5.63
N GLU A 2 -18.42 1.49 6.88
CA GLU A 2 -18.14 2.84 7.41
C GLU A 2 -16.68 3.31 7.23
N LEU A 3 -15.67 2.49 7.57
CA LEU A 3 -14.26 2.88 7.38
C LEU A 3 -13.94 3.26 5.93
N HIS A 4 -14.38 2.43 4.97
CA HIS A 4 -14.09 2.68 3.56
C HIS A 4 -14.80 3.94 3.07
N GLU A 5 -16.01 4.23 3.56
CA GLU A 5 -16.71 5.49 3.27
C GLU A 5 -15.98 6.70 3.83
N ILE A 6 -15.44 6.60 5.05
CA ILE A 6 -14.61 7.66 5.62
C ILE A 6 -13.33 7.85 4.80
N VAL A 7 -12.68 6.77 4.36
CA VAL A 7 -11.49 6.82 3.50
C VAL A 7 -11.84 7.45 2.14
N ASP A 8 -12.98 7.10 1.54
CA ASP A 8 -13.42 7.68 0.25
C ASP A 8 -13.66 9.21 0.36
N ASN A 9 -14.17 9.68 1.50
CA ASN A 9 -14.50 11.08 1.71
C ASN A 9 -13.34 11.91 2.30
N LYS A 10 -12.20 11.28 2.61
CA LYS A 10 -11.05 11.94 3.20
C LYS A 10 -9.95 12.17 2.16
N GLU A 11 -9.38 13.35 2.18
CA GLU A 11 -8.20 13.65 1.37
C GLU A 11 -6.93 13.17 2.10
N PHE A 12 -6.13 12.35 1.42
CA PHE A 12 -4.83 11.89 1.91
C PHE A 12 -3.73 12.52 1.08
N LYS A 13 -3.01 13.48 1.64
CA LYS A 13 -1.88 14.14 0.99
C LYS A 13 -0.61 14.07 1.80
N THR A 14 0.53 14.01 1.11
CA THR A 14 1.84 14.17 1.73
C THR A 14 2.11 15.63 2.08
N ASN A 15 3.21 15.88 2.79
CA ASN A 15 3.75 17.23 3.00
C ASN A 15 4.20 17.93 1.71
N GLN A 16 4.28 17.21 0.59
CA GLN A 16 4.53 17.74 -0.76
C GLN A 16 3.25 17.85 -1.59
N ASN A 17 2.08 17.73 -0.96
CA ASN A 17 0.76 17.83 -1.60
C ASN A 17 0.49 16.73 -2.66
N GLU A 18 1.23 15.61 -2.63
CA GLU A 18 0.95 14.44 -3.48
C GLU A 18 -0.17 13.59 -2.87
N ASN A 19 -1.07 13.07 -3.71
CA ASN A 19 -2.07 12.10 -3.27
C ASN A 19 -1.39 10.85 -2.70
N PHE A 20 -1.88 10.38 -1.54
CA PHE A 20 -1.28 9.28 -0.80
C PHE A 20 -2.19 8.07 -0.62
N LEU A 21 -3.48 8.17 -0.98
CA LEU A 21 -4.37 7.00 -1.06
C LEU A 21 -4.20 6.32 -2.42
N LEU A 22 -3.79 5.05 -2.41
CA LEU A 22 -3.51 4.27 -3.60
C LEU A 22 -4.68 3.33 -3.95
N VAL A 23 -5.20 2.60 -2.95
CA VAL A 23 -6.26 1.61 -3.12
C VAL A 23 -7.23 1.73 -1.96
N ASN A 24 -8.54 1.67 -2.24
CA ASN A 24 -9.59 1.52 -1.23
C ASN A 24 -10.60 0.46 -1.70
N SER A 25 -10.25 -0.83 -1.54
CA SER A 25 -11.07 -1.93 -2.04
C SER A 25 -12.03 -2.45 -0.96
N LYS A 26 -13.33 -2.14 -1.12
CA LYS A 26 -14.41 -2.64 -0.25
C LYS A 26 -14.61 -4.15 -0.37
N GLU A 27 -14.41 -4.71 -1.57
CA GLU A 27 -14.57 -6.15 -1.84
C GLU A 27 -13.52 -7.00 -1.11
N THR A 28 -12.25 -6.59 -1.20
CA THR A 28 -11.14 -7.31 -0.56
C THR A 28 -10.86 -6.82 0.85
N ASN A 29 -11.52 -5.75 1.30
CA ASN A 29 -11.23 -5.01 2.52
C ASN A 29 -9.74 -4.67 2.64
N ILE A 30 -9.13 -4.18 1.56
CA ILE A 30 -7.72 -3.77 1.50
C ILE A 30 -7.65 -2.27 1.26
N VAL A 31 -6.79 -1.59 2.01
CA VAL A 31 -6.47 -0.17 1.82
C VAL A 31 -4.97 -0.01 1.61
N GLY A 32 -4.59 0.58 0.49
CA GLY A 32 -3.21 0.80 0.10
C GLY A 32 -2.88 2.29 0.07
N PHE A 33 -1.66 2.63 0.46
CA PHE A 33 -1.13 3.99 0.47
C PHE A 33 0.23 4.04 -0.21
N SER A 34 0.40 5.05 -1.06
CA SER A 34 1.64 5.38 -1.77
C SER A 34 1.40 6.69 -2.52
N THR A 35 2.47 7.34 -2.96
CA THR A 35 2.40 8.40 -3.96
C THR A 35 2.68 7.87 -5.36
N LEU A 36 2.37 8.66 -6.40
CA LEU A 36 2.76 8.37 -7.79
C LEU A 36 4.29 8.34 -7.94
N SER A 37 5.00 9.23 -7.25
CA SER A 37 6.47 9.28 -7.25
C SER A 37 7.09 7.99 -6.69
N ASN A 38 6.64 7.54 -5.51
CA ASN A 38 7.09 6.28 -4.91
C ASN A 38 6.84 5.09 -5.84
N LEU A 39 5.67 5.11 -6.44
CA LEU A 39 5.21 4.12 -7.38
C LEU A 39 6.09 4.05 -8.64
N LYS A 40 6.52 5.18 -9.20
CA LYS A 40 7.45 5.21 -10.36
C LYS A 40 8.79 4.58 -9.99
N VAL A 41 9.30 4.87 -8.79
CA VAL A 41 10.53 4.23 -8.29
C VAL A 41 10.32 2.72 -8.16
N LEU A 42 9.21 2.29 -7.58
CA LEU A 42 8.91 0.88 -7.36
C LEU A 42 8.87 0.07 -8.67
N CYS A 43 8.12 0.51 -9.70
CA CYS A 43 8.03 -0.29 -10.93
C CYS A 43 9.31 -0.24 -11.79
N ASN A 44 10.20 0.73 -11.55
CA ASN A 44 11.51 0.80 -12.21
C ASN A 44 12.59 0.02 -11.44
N SER A 45 12.27 -0.61 -10.33
CA SER A 45 13.21 -1.38 -9.53
C SER A 45 13.22 -2.85 -9.94
N ASP A 46 14.42 -3.41 -10.15
CA ASP A 46 14.61 -4.82 -10.46
C ASP A 46 14.34 -5.75 -9.26
N THR A 47 14.34 -5.19 -8.04
CA THR A 47 14.18 -5.97 -6.81
C THR A 47 13.32 -5.19 -5.83
N ILE A 48 12.26 -5.86 -5.37
CA ILE A 48 11.44 -5.39 -4.27
C ILE A 48 11.66 -6.27 -3.06
N PHE A 49 11.47 -5.67 -1.88
CA PHE A 49 11.47 -6.37 -0.60
C PHE A 49 10.12 -6.14 0.06
N VAL A 50 9.69 -7.08 0.88
CA VAL A 50 8.41 -6.99 1.58
C VAL A 50 8.59 -7.30 3.05
N ASP A 51 7.90 -6.53 3.89
CA ASP A 51 7.84 -6.74 5.33
C ASP A 51 6.40 -6.57 5.81
N GLY A 52 6.05 -7.23 6.91
CA GLY A 52 4.70 -7.18 7.46
C GLY A 52 4.73 -7.05 8.98
N THR A 53 4.35 -5.87 9.48
CA THR A 53 4.40 -5.57 10.92
C THR A 53 3.01 -5.64 11.55
N LEU A 54 2.95 -6.25 12.75
CA LEU A 54 1.72 -6.33 13.55
C LEU A 54 1.59 -5.18 14.55
N LYS A 55 2.73 -4.76 15.13
CA LYS A 55 2.77 -3.79 16.24
C LYS A 55 2.26 -2.39 15.85
N SER A 56 2.35 -2.03 14.58
CA SER A 56 1.96 -0.73 14.06
C SER A 56 0.67 -0.77 13.24
N CYS A 57 -0.03 -1.91 13.23
CA CYS A 57 -1.27 -2.06 12.46
C CYS A 57 -2.46 -1.47 13.23
N PRO A 58 -3.33 -0.68 12.59
CA PRO A 58 -4.60 -0.26 13.18
C PRO A 58 -5.44 -1.48 13.62
N ILE A 59 -6.16 -1.35 14.73
CA ILE A 59 -6.94 -2.45 15.33
C ILE A 59 -7.98 -3.07 14.38
N LEU A 60 -8.38 -2.34 13.35
CA LEU A 60 -9.34 -2.78 12.33
C LEU A 60 -8.73 -3.69 11.25
N TYR A 61 -7.40 -3.83 11.24
CA TYR A 61 -6.66 -4.66 10.29
C TYR A 61 -5.76 -5.65 11.01
N HIS A 62 -5.40 -6.71 10.30
CA HIS A 62 -4.57 -7.76 10.86
C HIS A 62 -3.08 -7.47 10.68
N GLN A 63 -2.68 -6.79 9.60
CA GLN A 63 -1.27 -6.52 9.33
C GLN A 63 -1.08 -5.24 8.50
N LEU A 64 -0.04 -4.48 8.82
CA LEU A 64 0.52 -3.48 7.94
C LEU A 64 1.62 -4.14 7.09
N PHE A 65 1.30 -4.41 5.84
CA PHE A 65 2.22 -4.94 4.83
C PHE A 65 2.90 -3.80 4.08
N THR A 66 4.19 -3.89 3.87
CA THR A 66 5.00 -2.82 3.28
C THR A 66 5.87 -3.36 2.17
N VAL A 67 5.97 -2.60 1.07
CA VAL A 67 6.83 -2.92 -0.07
C VAL A 67 7.92 -1.87 -0.16
N HIS A 68 9.15 -2.33 -0.28
CA HIS A 68 10.36 -1.52 -0.21
C HIS A 68 11.23 -1.74 -1.44
N CYS A 69 12.05 -0.75 -1.74
CA CYS A 69 13.14 -0.84 -2.71
C CYS A 69 14.42 -0.29 -2.10
N THR A 70 15.54 -0.57 -2.76
CA THR A 70 16.81 0.10 -2.47
C THR A 70 16.93 1.38 -3.28
N ILE A 71 17.07 2.52 -2.61
CA ILE A 71 17.34 3.82 -3.25
C ILE A 71 18.67 4.32 -2.67
N ASN A 72 19.68 4.52 -3.51
CA ASN A 72 21.01 4.95 -3.07
C ASN A 72 21.55 4.11 -1.89
N GLN A 73 21.46 2.79 -2.00
CA GLN A 73 21.86 1.80 -0.98
C GLN A 73 21.04 1.84 0.32
N SER A 74 20.01 2.67 0.41
CA SER A 74 19.10 2.74 1.55
C SER A 74 17.85 1.91 1.31
N TYR A 75 17.38 1.22 2.34
CA TYR A 75 16.12 0.47 2.32
C TYR A 75 14.94 1.41 2.58
N VAL A 76 14.08 1.62 1.58
CA VAL A 76 13.03 2.64 1.64
C VAL A 76 11.65 2.01 1.42
N PRO A 77 10.70 2.17 2.36
CA PRO A 77 9.30 1.79 2.15
C PRO A 77 8.62 2.73 1.16
N LEU A 78 8.03 2.16 0.12
CA LEU A 78 7.37 2.91 -0.95
C LEU A 78 5.85 2.73 -0.94
N VAL A 79 5.37 1.54 -0.54
CA VAL A 79 3.94 1.20 -0.50
C VAL A 79 3.59 0.60 0.85
N TYR A 80 2.44 1.02 1.39
CA TYR A 80 1.89 0.56 2.66
C TYR A 80 0.50 0.00 2.42
N ILE A 81 0.22 -1.22 2.86
CA ILE A 81 -1.04 -1.92 2.60
C ILE A 81 -1.58 -2.49 3.91
N LEU A 82 -2.79 -2.09 4.25
CA LEU A 82 -3.54 -2.63 5.38
C LEU A 82 -4.26 -3.90 4.92
N LEU A 83 -3.90 -5.03 5.52
CA LEU A 83 -4.42 -6.35 5.17
C LEU A 83 -5.41 -6.86 6.23
N PRO A 84 -6.58 -7.39 5.82
CA PRO A 84 -7.57 -7.94 6.74
C PRO A 84 -7.19 -9.34 7.27
N SER A 85 -6.21 -10.02 6.68
CA SER A 85 -5.72 -11.32 7.13
C SER A 85 -4.28 -11.58 6.67
N LYS A 86 -3.67 -12.69 7.12
CA LYS A 86 -2.36 -13.19 6.65
C LYS A 86 -2.48 -14.41 5.73
N THR A 87 -3.63 -14.57 5.08
CA THR A 87 -3.82 -15.71 4.16
C THR A 87 -3.06 -15.46 2.87
N THR A 88 -2.59 -16.52 2.22
CA THR A 88 -1.95 -16.43 0.89
C THR A 88 -2.82 -15.68 -0.12
N GLN A 89 -4.15 -15.90 -0.06
CA GLN A 89 -5.11 -15.21 -0.93
C GLN A 89 -5.10 -13.70 -0.70
N CYS A 90 -5.00 -13.26 0.56
CA CYS A 90 -4.96 -11.83 0.89
C CYS A 90 -3.68 -11.16 0.35
N TYR A 91 -2.52 -11.82 0.46
CA TYR A 91 -1.29 -11.33 -0.16
C TYR A 91 -1.39 -11.29 -1.69
N LEU A 92 -1.98 -12.32 -2.31
CA LEU A 92 -2.21 -12.33 -3.75
C LEU A 92 -3.06 -11.14 -4.19
N GLN A 93 -4.15 -10.86 -3.50
CA GLN A 93 -5.01 -9.70 -3.77
C GLN A 93 -4.27 -8.37 -3.58
N ALA A 94 -3.46 -8.24 -2.54
CA ALA A 94 -2.63 -7.05 -2.30
C ALA A 94 -1.65 -6.80 -3.47
N PHE A 95 -0.95 -7.84 -3.93
CA PHE A 95 -0.05 -7.73 -5.09
C PHE A 95 -0.81 -7.46 -6.40
N GLN A 96 -1.99 -8.05 -6.59
CA GLN A 96 -2.84 -7.78 -7.76
C GLN A 96 -3.24 -6.30 -7.82
N HIS A 97 -3.70 -5.73 -6.71
CA HIS A 97 -3.99 -4.30 -6.62
C HIS A 97 -2.75 -3.47 -6.95
N LEU A 98 -1.59 -3.80 -6.37
CA LEU A 98 -0.34 -3.09 -6.65
C LEU A 98 0.07 -3.17 -8.13
N VAL A 99 -0.09 -4.32 -8.78
CA VAL A 99 0.20 -4.49 -10.22
C VAL A 99 -0.74 -3.66 -11.07
N ILE A 100 -2.04 -3.62 -10.74
CA ILE A 100 -3.02 -2.77 -11.43
C ILE A 100 -2.61 -1.30 -11.33
N GLU A 101 -2.22 -0.84 -10.14
CA GLU A 101 -1.75 0.53 -9.95
C GLU A 101 -0.40 0.80 -10.63
N CYS A 102 0.52 -0.18 -10.70
CA CYS A 102 1.75 -0.09 -11.51
C CYS A 102 1.46 0.17 -12.99
N LYS A 103 0.40 -0.42 -13.54
CA LYS A 103 0.04 -0.29 -14.96
C LYS A 103 -0.66 1.02 -15.31
N LYS A 104 -1.15 1.79 -14.33
CA LYS A 104 -1.83 3.07 -14.54
C LYS A 104 -0.89 4.29 -14.60
N LYS A 105 0.40 4.09 -14.32
CA LYS A 105 1.40 5.15 -14.14
C LYS A 105 1.83 5.83 -15.43
#